data_AF-A0A2N9JA53-F1
#
_entry.id   AF-A0A2N9JA53-F1
#
_cell.length_a   1.000
_cell.length_b   1.000
_cell.length_c   1.000
_cell.angle_alpha   90.00
_cell.angle_beta   90.00
_cell.angle_gamma   90.00
#
_symmetry.space_group_name_H-M   'P 1'
#
loop_
_entity.id
_entity.type
_entity.pdbx_description
1 polymer ?
#
loop_
_entity_poly.entity_id
_entity_poly.type
_entity_poly.pdbx_seq_one_letter_code
_entity_poly.pdbx_strand_id
1 'polypeptide(L)'
;MDDANGPFVLSFDLGDEVFRMISVPNGIFRDDVQTSVHGGLLSLLCNHNNWFRTNKSCSIWVMKEYGVVDSWTKLFTVDLNGEIRRVLGLRKSGHMLVEVNVANQRHDWEVSSYDPESQQVENFRICGRAYDFHVDNYMESLVMLDKPNDAVSRRGVSRKRKCR
;
A
#
# COMPACT_ATOMS: atom_id res chain seq x y z
N MET A 1 0.49 25.97 -20.40
CA MET A 1 -0.49 25.69 -19.35
C MET A 1 -0.10 24.33 -18.84
N ASP A 2 0.74 24.25 -17.82
CA ASP A 2 1.18 22.96 -17.27
C ASP A 2 0.14 22.46 -16.27
N ASP A 3 -0.13 21.17 -16.41
CA ASP A 3 -1.36 20.51 -16.02
C ASP A 3 -1.57 20.45 -14.50
N ALA A 4 -2.83 20.58 -14.12
CA ALA A 4 -3.31 20.43 -12.77
C ALA A 4 -3.05 19.01 -12.23
N ASN A 5 -2.21 18.93 -11.20
CA ASN A 5 -2.21 17.95 -10.11
C ASN A 5 -2.53 16.48 -10.50
N GLY A 6 -1.67 15.87 -11.32
CA GLY A 6 -1.67 14.42 -11.52
C GLY A 6 -1.31 13.65 -10.24
N PRO A 7 -1.59 12.34 -10.17
CA PRO A 7 -1.21 11.53 -9.02
C PRO A 7 0.30 11.53 -8.83
N PHE A 8 0.74 11.28 -7.61
CA PHE A 8 2.16 11.18 -7.24
C PHE A 8 2.31 10.23 -6.05
N VAL A 9 3.51 9.71 -5.86
CA VAL A 9 3.88 9.00 -4.63
C VAL A 9 4.48 10.02 -3.67
N LEU A 10 3.95 10.08 -2.45
CA LEU A 10 4.55 10.83 -1.36
C LEU A 10 5.50 9.91 -0.59
N SER A 11 6.77 10.27 -0.50
CA SER A 11 7.73 9.59 0.36
C SER A 11 8.16 10.48 1.51
N PHE A 12 8.50 9.87 2.65
CA PHE A 12 9.09 10.55 3.79
C PHE A 12 10.49 9.96 4.02
N ASP A 13 11.49 10.82 3.97
CA ASP A 13 12.89 10.48 4.17
C ASP A 13 13.20 10.50 5.68
N LEU A 14 13.59 9.36 6.26
CA LEU A 14 13.92 9.28 7.69
C LEU A 14 15.29 9.88 8.04
N GLY A 15 16.19 10.04 7.07
CA GLY A 15 17.52 10.61 7.30
C GLY A 15 17.47 12.14 7.30
N ASP A 16 16.79 12.71 6.31
CA ASP A 16 16.65 14.14 6.14
C ASP A 16 15.37 14.72 6.80
N GLU A 17 14.46 13.86 7.26
CA GLU A 17 13.14 14.22 7.84
C GLU A 17 12.27 15.09 6.92
N VAL A 18 12.34 14.85 5.60
CA VAL A 18 11.60 15.63 4.60
C VAL A 18 10.63 14.77 3.79
N PHE A 19 9.52 15.39 3.40
CA PHE A 19 8.62 14.81 2.40
C PHE A 19 9.14 15.09 0.99
N ARG A 20 9.12 14.07 0.14
CA ARG A 20 9.46 14.18 -1.29
C ARG A 20 8.28 13.69 -2.12
N MET A 21 8.03 14.38 -3.22
CA MET A 21 7.03 13.94 -4.21
C MET A 21 7.75 13.24 -5.35
N ILE A 22 7.26 12.06 -5.71
CA ILE A 22 7.78 11.27 -6.82
C ILE A 22 6.68 11.19 -7.87
N SER A 23 6.91 11.74 -9.05
CA SER A 23 5.95 11.66 -10.14
C SER A 23 5.79 10.21 -10.60
N VAL A 24 4.59 9.89 -11.01
CA VAL A 24 4.23 8.59 -11.58
C VAL A 24 3.98 8.74 -13.09
N PRO A 25 4.00 7.67 -13.89
CA PRO A 25 3.94 7.84 -15.35
C PRO A 25 2.55 8.26 -15.85
N ASN A 26 2.52 9.13 -16.85
CA ASN A 26 1.29 9.71 -17.35
C ASN A 26 0.30 8.66 -17.91
N GLY A 27 -0.99 8.88 -17.67
CA GLY A 27 -2.07 8.09 -18.30
C GLY A 27 -2.34 6.72 -17.67
N ILE A 28 -1.62 6.31 -16.64
CA ILE A 28 -1.81 5.00 -15.97
C ILE A 28 -2.91 5.06 -14.88
N PHE A 29 -3.18 6.23 -14.32
CA PHE A 29 -3.82 6.38 -13.01
C PHE A 29 -5.24 6.93 -13.07
N ARG A 30 -6.09 6.37 -13.94
CA ARG A 30 -7.50 6.78 -13.97
C ARG A 30 -8.32 6.19 -12.81
N ASP A 31 -7.80 5.15 -12.12
CA ASP A 31 -8.51 4.31 -11.15
C ASP A 31 -7.72 4.08 -9.82
N ASP A 32 -8.13 3.08 -9.01
CA ASP A 32 -7.56 2.66 -7.72
C ASP A 32 -6.10 2.22 -7.84
N VAL A 33 -5.20 2.98 -7.19
CA VAL A 33 -3.75 2.76 -7.24
C VAL A 33 -3.15 2.70 -5.85
N GLN A 34 -2.29 1.71 -5.65
CA GLN A 34 -1.71 1.38 -4.35
C GLN A 34 -0.20 1.18 -4.50
N THR A 35 0.57 1.61 -3.51
CA THR A 35 2.01 1.32 -3.44
C THR A 35 2.25 -0.07 -2.87
N SER A 36 3.24 -0.78 -3.40
CA SER A 36 3.69 -2.07 -2.87
C SER A 36 5.21 -2.23 -3.07
N VAL A 37 5.73 -3.41 -2.77
CA VAL A 37 7.14 -3.74 -2.97
C VAL A 37 7.22 -5.04 -3.76
N HIS A 38 7.99 -5.03 -4.86
CA HIS A 38 8.25 -6.22 -5.67
C HIS A 38 9.74 -6.38 -5.90
N GLY A 39 10.32 -7.49 -5.44
CA GLY A 39 11.76 -7.74 -5.60
C GLY A 39 12.65 -6.68 -4.96
N GLY A 40 12.18 -6.01 -3.89
CA GLY A 40 12.89 -4.91 -3.23
C GLY A 40 12.75 -3.54 -3.91
N LEU A 41 12.02 -3.45 -5.02
CA LEU A 41 11.74 -2.18 -5.70
C LEU A 41 10.37 -1.65 -5.30
N LEU A 42 10.25 -0.32 -5.25
CA LEU A 42 8.96 0.36 -5.14
C LEU A 42 8.08 -0.01 -6.35
N SER A 43 6.87 -0.46 -6.09
CA SER A 43 5.93 -0.86 -7.12
C SER A 43 4.58 -0.14 -6.99
N LEU A 44 3.87 -0.02 -8.10
CA LEU A 44 2.48 0.45 -8.14
C LEU A 44 1.58 -0.67 -8.63
N LEU A 45 0.49 -0.87 -7.90
CA LEU A 45 -0.62 -1.74 -8.26
C LEU A 45 -1.73 -0.86 -8.81
N CYS A 46 -1.96 -0.91 -10.12
CA CYS A 46 -2.97 -0.10 -10.78
C CYS A 46 -4.17 -0.99 -11.12
N ASN A 47 -5.21 -0.95 -10.29
CA ASN A 47 -6.43 -1.75 -10.46
C ASN A 47 -7.39 -1.04 -11.43
N HIS A 48 -7.51 -1.60 -12.62
CA HIS A 48 -8.39 -1.11 -13.69
C HIS A 48 -9.79 -1.66 -13.49
N ASN A 49 -10.60 -0.92 -12.74
CA ASN A 49 -11.95 -1.29 -12.33
C ASN A 49 -12.97 -0.36 -12.97
N ASN A 50 -13.25 -0.57 -14.26
CA ASN A 50 -14.33 0.15 -14.90
C ASN A 50 -15.68 -0.50 -14.55
N TRP A 51 -16.55 0.23 -13.86
CA TRP A 51 -17.90 -0.23 -13.46
C TRP A 51 -18.74 -0.78 -14.63
N PHE A 52 -18.46 -0.34 -15.85
CA PHE A 52 -19.16 -0.76 -17.06
C PHE A 52 -18.50 -1.95 -17.79
N ARG A 53 -17.34 -2.42 -17.34
CA ARG A 53 -16.60 -3.52 -17.98
C ARG A 53 -16.63 -4.76 -17.08
N THR A 54 -16.84 -5.91 -17.71
CA THR A 54 -16.71 -7.22 -17.08
C THR A 54 -15.25 -7.61 -16.84
N ASN A 55 -14.32 -7.03 -17.61
CA ASN A 55 -12.91 -7.40 -17.59
C ASN A 55 -12.16 -6.44 -16.66
N LYS A 56 -11.94 -6.88 -15.43
CA LYS A 56 -11.07 -6.21 -14.46
C LYS A 56 -9.65 -6.67 -14.70
N SER A 57 -8.68 -5.79 -14.45
CA SER A 57 -7.27 -6.15 -14.51
C SER A 57 -6.45 -5.32 -13.54
N CYS A 58 -5.26 -5.80 -13.20
CA CYS A 58 -4.29 -5.02 -12.43
C CYS A 58 -2.99 -4.92 -13.24
N SER A 59 -2.50 -3.71 -13.45
CA SER A 59 -1.16 -3.49 -14.02
C SER A 59 -0.15 -3.27 -12.91
N ILE A 60 0.94 -4.03 -12.94
CA ILE A 60 2.03 -3.91 -11.96
C ILE A 60 3.18 -3.13 -12.61
N TRP A 61 3.58 -2.05 -11.95
CA TRP A 61 4.72 -1.23 -12.35
C TRP A 61 5.79 -1.25 -11.27
N VAL A 62 7.06 -1.17 -11.65
CA VAL A 62 8.19 -1.00 -10.73
C VAL A 62 9.05 0.18 -11.13
N MET A 63 9.57 0.88 -10.13
CA MET A 63 10.57 1.92 -10.31
C MET A 63 11.95 1.28 -10.27
N LYS A 64 12.64 1.23 -11.41
CA LYS A 64 13.97 0.61 -11.52
C LYS A 64 15.06 1.44 -10.83
N GLU A 65 14.91 2.76 -10.86
CA GLU A 65 15.82 3.71 -10.21
C GLU A 65 15.01 4.63 -9.31
N TYR A 66 15.29 4.60 -8.01
CA TYR A 66 14.51 5.33 -7.03
C TYR A 66 14.51 6.84 -7.28
N GLY A 67 13.33 7.46 -7.33
CA GLY A 67 13.14 8.89 -7.58
C GLY A 67 13.21 9.30 -9.07
N VAL A 68 13.57 8.40 -9.98
CA VAL A 68 13.65 8.70 -11.43
C VAL A 68 12.35 8.28 -12.11
N VAL A 69 11.56 9.25 -12.55
CA VAL A 69 10.23 9.05 -13.15
C VAL A 69 10.30 8.17 -14.40
N ASP A 70 11.30 8.38 -15.26
CA ASP A 70 11.45 7.62 -16.50
C ASP A 70 11.89 6.16 -16.27
N SER A 71 12.25 5.80 -15.03
CA SER A 71 12.63 4.43 -14.67
C SER A 71 11.43 3.53 -14.33
N TRP A 72 10.23 4.10 -14.22
CA TRP A 72 9.01 3.33 -14.05
C TRP A 72 8.80 2.42 -15.26
N THR A 73 8.81 1.11 -15.02
CA THR A 73 8.62 0.09 -16.05
C THR A 73 7.44 -0.79 -15.68
N LYS A 74 6.54 -1.01 -16.63
CA LYS A 74 5.46 -1.99 -16.48
C LYS A 74 6.06 -3.39 -16.51
N LEU A 75 5.82 -4.18 -15.46
CA LEU A 75 6.26 -5.58 -15.43
C LEU A 75 5.29 -6.47 -16.21
N PHE A 76 4.03 -6.47 -15.80
CA PHE A 76 2.98 -7.27 -16.41
C PHE A 76 1.59 -6.74 -16.04
N THR A 77 0.57 -7.27 -16.71
CA THR A 77 -0.84 -7.08 -16.35
C THR A 77 -1.44 -8.42 -16.03
N VAL A 78 -2.25 -8.45 -14.97
CA VAL A 78 -3.00 -9.62 -14.55
C VAL A 78 -4.46 -9.36 -14.86
N ASP A 79 -5.08 -10.26 -15.62
CA ASP A 79 -6.52 -10.25 -15.82
C ASP A 79 -7.20 -10.84 -14.58
N LEU A 80 -8.16 -10.11 -14.03
CA LEU A 80 -8.86 -10.50 -12.81
C LEU A 80 -10.22 -11.07 -13.19
N ASN A 81 -10.48 -12.28 -12.72
CA ASN A 81 -11.74 -13.00 -12.84
C ASN A 81 -12.88 -12.16 -12.24
N GLY A 82 -14.13 -12.39 -12.65
CA GLY A 82 -15.27 -11.56 -12.22
C GLY A 82 -15.45 -11.44 -10.69
N GLU A 83 -15.10 -12.50 -9.96
CA GLU A 83 -15.18 -12.59 -8.48
C GLU A 83 -14.09 -11.78 -7.77
N ILE A 84 -12.94 -11.60 -8.41
CA ILE A 84 -11.84 -10.80 -7.88
C ILE A 84 -12.16 -9.33 -8.15
N ARG A 85 -12.09 -8.51 -7.11
CA ARG A 85 -12.35 -7.07 -7.23
C ARG A 85 -11.09 -6.28 -7.48
N ARG A 86 -10.01 -6.57 -6.76
CA ARG A 86 -8.74 -5.86 -6.89
C ARG A 86 -7.59 -6.65 -6.29
N VAL A 87 -6.38 -6.29 -6.69
CA VAL A 87 -5.13 -6.72 -6.05
C VAL A 87 -4.80 -5.74 -4.93
N LEU A 88 -4.50 -6.29 -3.76
CA LEU A 88 -4.13 -5.56 -2.53
C LEU A 88 -2.61 -5.56 -2.30
N GLY A 89 -1.89 -6.58 -2.77
CA GLY A 89 -0.47 -6.72 -2.50
C GLY A 89 0.20 -7.88 -3.24
N LEU A 90 1.53 -7.89 -3.24
CA LEU A 90 2.35 -8.92 -3.88
C LEU A 90 3.07 -9.73 -2.80
N ARG A 91 3.05 -11.06 -2.90
CA ARG A 91 3.77 -11.95 -1.99
C ARG A 91 5.13 -12.33 -2.59
N LYS A 92 6.09 -12.65 -1.71
CA LYS A 92 7.41 -13.19 -2.12
C LYS A 92 7.32 -14.51 -2.89
N SER A 93 6.23 -15.26 -2.72
CA SER A 93 5.97 -16.50 -3.47
C SER A 93 5.58 -16.27 -4.93
N GLY A 94 5.36 -15.02 -5.36
CA GLY A 94 4.80 -14.70 -6.67
C GLY A 94 3.26 -14.66 -6.69
N HIS A 95 2.61 -15.21 -5.66
CA HIS A 95 1.16 -15.09 -5.50
C HIS A 95 0.78 -13.65 -5.14
N MET A 96 -0.47 -13.29 -5.41
CA MET A 96 -1.02 -11.96 -5.11
C MET A 96 -2.04 -12.05 -3.99
N LEU A 97 -2.10 -11.01 -3.17
CA LEU A 97 -3.20 -10.82 -2.23
C LEU A 97 -4.32 -10.08 -2.96
N VAL A 98 -5.52 -10.67 -2.94
CA VAL A 98 -6.68 -10.16 -3.69
C VAL A 98 -7.90 -10.04 -2.79
N GLU A 99 -8.75 -9.10 -3.13
CA GLU A 99 -10.08 -8.95 -2.54
C GLU A 99 -11.10 -9.71 -3.41
N VAL A 100 -11.78 -10.69 -2.83
CA VAL A 100 -12.71 -11.60 -3.54
C VAL A 100 -14.10 -11.50 -2.92
N ASN A 101 -15.15 -11.55 -3.74
CA ASN A 101 -16.52 -11.59 -3.23
C ASN A 101 -16.84 -12.96 -2.62
N VAL A 102 -17.40 -12.98 -1.41
CA VAL A 102 -17.85 -14.23 -0.79
C VAL A 102 -19.14 -14.68 -1.45
N ALA A 103 -19.12 -15.90 -2.03
CA ALA A 103 -20.29 -16.47 -2.69
C ALA A 103 -21.51 -16.49 -1.74
N ASN A 104 -22.67 -16.07 -2.25
CA ASN A 104 -23.95 -15.98 -1.53
C ASN A 104 -24.04 -14.85 -0.48
N GLN A 105 -23.05 -13.95 -0.39
CA GLN A 105 -23.09 -12.78 0.50
C GLN A 105 -22.75 -11.51 -0.29
N ARG A 106 -23.77 -10.67 -0.57
CA ARG A 106 -23.63 -9.49 -1.45
C ARG A 106 -22.71 -8.39 -0.90
N HIS A 107 -22.37 -8.42 0.37
CA HIS A 107 -21.64 -7.35 1.05
C HIS A 107 -20.38 -7.82 1.76
N ASP A 108 -20.11 -9.12 1.75
CA ASP A 108 -18.95 -9.69 2.42
C ASP A 108 -17.86 -9.98 1.38
N TRP A 109 -16.68 -9.52 1.73
CA TRP A 109 -15.47 -9.64 0.94
C TRP A 109 -14.41 -10.32 1.79
N GLU A 110 -13.48 -10.97 1.13
CA GLU A 110 -12.39 -11.67 1.79
C GLU A 110 -11.04 -11.36 1.15
N VAL A 111 -10.00 -11.44 1.98
CA VAL A 111 -8.62 -11.47 1.50
C VAL A 111 -8.23 -12.91 1.19
N SER A 112 -7.79 -13.13 -0.03
CA SER A 112 -7.37 -14.44 -0.52
C SER A 112 -6.02 -14.33 -1.24
N SER A 113 -5.28 -15.43 -1.28
CA SER A 113 -4.11 -15.58 -2.15
C SER A 113 -4.57 -16.02 -3.53
N TYR A 114 -4.08 -15.37 -4.57
CA TYR A 114 -4.34 -15.73 -5.95
C TYR A 114 -3.03 -16.06 -6.67
N ASP A 115 -3.00 -17.21 -7.33
CA ASP A 115 -1.90 -17.60 -8.19
C ASP A 115 -2.25 -17.21 -9.64
N PRO A 116 -1.52 -16.26 -10.25
CA PRO A 116 -1.78 -15.86 -11.64
C PRO A 116 -1.49 -16.94 -12.67
N GLU A 117 -0.65 -17.94 -12.36
CA GLU A 117 -0.31 -19.01 -13.31
C GLU A 117 -1.41 -20.06 -13.38
N SER A 118 -1.83 -20.60 -12.22
CA SER A 118 -2.90 -21.61 -12.15
C SER A 118 -4.31 -21.04 -12.07
N GLN A 119 -4.44 -19.72 -11.86
CA GLN A 119 -5.68 -18.98 -11.60
C GLN A 119 -6.46 -19.49 -10.37
N GLN A 120 -5.78 -20.19 -9.46
CA GLN A 120 -6.39 -20.69 -8.22
C GLN A 120 -6.45 -19.59 -7.16
N VAL A 121 -7.51 -19.66 -6.34
CA VAL A 121 -7.73 -18.78 -5.20
C VAL A 121 -7.71 -19.62 -3.93
N GLU A 122 -6.85 -19.24 -2.98
CA GLU A 122 -6.75 -19.82 -1.65
C GLU A 122 -7.20 -18.79 -0.61
N ASN A 123 -8.17 -19.16 0.22
CA ASN A 123 -8.85 -18.25 1.14
C ASN A 123 -8.20 -18.22 2.53
N PHE A 124 -7.93 -17.02 3.06
CA PHE A 124 -7.35 -16.83 4.41
C PHE A 124 -8.36 -16.65 5.55
N ARG A 125 -9.65 -16.62 5.24
CA ARG A 125 -10.77 -16.40 6.15
C ARG A 125 -10.71 -15.05 6.87
N ILE A 126 -10.13 -14.06 6.20
CA ILE A 126 -10.12 -12.66 6.64
C ILE A 126 -11.26 -11.96 5.91
N CYS A 127 -12.39 -11.80 6.59
CA CYS A 127 -13.58 -11.18 6.02
C CYS A 127 -13.72 -9.72 6.44
N GLY A 128 -14.38 -8.93 5.60
CA GLY A 128 -14.57 -7.50 5.80
C GLY A 128 -15.50 -6.93 4.75
N ARG A 129 -15.61 -5.59 4.73
CA ARG A 129 -16.39 -4.89 3.71
C ARG A 129 -15.52 -4.57 2.51
N ALA A 130 -16.20 -4.34 1.38
CA ALA A 130 -15.54 -3.87 0.18
C ALA A 130 -14.70 -2.62 0.48
N TYR A 131 -13.48 -2.59 -0.04
CA TYR A 131 -12.55 -1.46 0.06
C TYR A 131 -11.90 -1.19 1.41
N ASP A 132 -12.29 -1.89 2.49
CA ASP A 132 -11.73 -1.65 3.84
C ASP A 132 -10.41 -2.40 4.09
N PHE A 133 -9.98 -3.26 3.16
CA PHE A 133 -8.72 -3.98 3.28
C PHE A 133 -7.53 -3.13 2.87
N HIS A 134 -6.49 -3.17 3.71
CA HIS A 134 -5.19 -2.60 3.45
C HIS A 134 -4.11 -3.64 3.69
N VAL A 135 -3.07 -3.62 2.84
CA VAL A 135 -1.92 -4.52 2.93
C VAL A 135 -0.68 -3.67 2.80
N ASP A 136 0.16 -3.74 3.84
CA ASP A 136 1.44 -3.05 3.87
C ASP A 136 2.60 -4.05 3.91
N ASN A 137 3.73 -3.62 3.37
CA ASN A 137 4.96 -4.38 3.47
C ASN A 137 5.61 -4.14 4.83
N TYR A 138 5.87 -5.21 5.57
CA TYR A 138 6.56 -5.13 6.84
C TYR A 138 8.08 -5.12 6.64
N MET A 139 8.75 -4.13 7.23
CA MET A 139 10.20 -4.06 7.34
C MET A 139 10.58 -3.85 8.80
N GLU A 140 11.39 -4.76 9.35
CA GLU A 140 11.87 -4.65 10.73
C GLU A 140 12.80 -3.45 10.88
N SER A 141 12.61 -2.69 11.96
CA SER A 141 13.51 -1.63 12.39
C SER A 141 14.34 -2.11 13.58
N LEU A 142 15.66 -1.91 13.54
CA LEU A 142 16.60 -2.30 14.60
C LEU A 142 16.58 -1.35 15.82
N VAL A 143 15.64 -0.39 15.87
CA VAL A 143 15.53 0.53 17.01
C VAL A 143 14.88 -0.19 18.19
N MET A 144 15.69 -0.59 19.17
CA MET A 144 15.19 -1.10 20.45
C MET A 144 14.44 0.02 21.20
N LEU A 145 13.13 -0.17 21.39
CA LEU A 145 12.26 0.76 22.14
C LEU A 145 12.38 0.61 23.67
N ASP A 146 13.19 -0.33 24.17
CA ASP A 146 13.27 -0.69 25.60
C ASP A 146 14.13 0.26 26.45
N LYS A 147 14.39 1.48 26.00
CA LYS A 147 14.98 2.47 26.90
C LYS A 147 13.85 3.08 27.74
N PRO A 148 13.87 2.93 29.09
CA PRO A 148 12.93 3.67 29.91
C PRO A 148 13.12 5.16 29.58
N ASN A 149 12.03 5.81 29.18
CA ASN A 149 11.98 7.27 29.10
C ASN A 149 12.46 7.79 30.45
N ASP A 150 13.68 8.35 30.50
CA ASP A 150 14.12 9.19 31.60
C ASP A 150 13.22 10.42 31.56
N ALA A 151 12.04 10.27 32.18
CA ALA A 151 11.08 11.31 32.38
C ALA A 151 11.84 12.48 32.99
N VAL A 152 11.89 13.58 32.24
CA VAL A 152 12.45 14.86 32.66
C VAL A 152 11.95 15.15 34.07
N SER A 153 12.85 15.00 35.05
CA SER A 153 12.61 15.36 36.43
C SER A 153 12.30 16.84 36.48
N ARG A 154 11.01 17.19 36.52
CA ARG A 154 10.57 18.53 36.91
C ARG A 154 10.97 18.69 38.38
N ARG A 155 12.14 19.28 38.62
CA ARG A 155 12.56 19.71 39.96
C ARG A 155 11.44 20.57 40.55
N GLY A 156 10.79 20.05 41.58
CA GLY A 156 9.82 20.79 42.38
C GLY A 156 10.49 22.00 43.02
N VAL A 157 10.05 23.20 42.64
CA VAL A 157 10.42 24.41 43.36
C VAL A 157 9.53 24.49 44.59
N SER A 158 10.11 24.16 45.76
CA SER A 158 9.52 24.45 47.05
C SER A 158 9.38 25.96 47.24
N ARG A 159 8.15 26.47 47.37
CA ARG A 159 7.90 27.81 47.91
C ARG A 159 7.35 27.66 49.32
N LYS A 160 8.23 27.75 50.33
CA LYS A 160 7.84 28.09 51.70
C LYS A 160 7.45 29.57 51.73
N ARG A 161 6.21 29.89 52.10
CA ARG A 161 5.84 31.22 52.60
C ARG A 161 5.65 31.11 54.12
N LYS A 162 6.48 31.85 54.87
CA LYS A 162 6.34 32.09 56.31
C LYS A 162 5.11 32.99 56.53
N CYS A 163 4.21 32.59 57.41
CA CYS A 163 3.25 33.50 58.04
C CYS A 163 3.99 34.53 58.88
N ARG A 164 3.48 35.76 58.88
CA ARG A 164 3.70 36.74 59.93
C ARG A 164 2.34 37.30 60.32
#